data_AF-U2V9P1-F1
#
_entry.id   AF-U2V9P1-F1
#
_cell.length_a   1.000
_cell.length_b   1.000
_cell.length_c   1.000
_cell.angle_alpha   90.00
_cell.angle_beta   90.00
_cell.angle_gamma   90.00
#
_symmetry.space_group_name_H-M   'P 1'
#
loop_
_entity.id
_entity.type
_entity.pdbx_description
1 polymer ?
#
loop_
_entity_poly.entity_id
_entity_poly.type
_entity_poly.pdbx_seq_one_letter_code
_entity_poly.pdbx_strand_id
1 'polypeptide(L)'
;MLDSIQKLCVSDENLQEHLLQSQTVWTGKIFSVETSQVSCPDGSLAYRELARHHGGAAVAVIRDGKLCLVRQWRVSVDQLTLEIPAGKLEPGEDPTVCAARELKEETGLVASSLELLATSYGSIGFTDEHTMIYLAHGVHQSDAIPDKGEFVDVVWLDISEVLDAVKAGLICDSKTIIAASMAAQELRRRAQLKSVIYGLAIGDALGVPYEFCERGSFCCTDMVGHGTHNQEAGTFSDDTSMTLATCDSIRVRGLIDLADMRERFCRWLYEGAYTPDGICFDVGNTTAVALRQGYGCEGEWDNGNGSLMRIAPLAFIAASDKDICAVSAITHAHALSCSVCVSFVHILRRLAVGATAADVAGEWKGQPAPASSGFVQHAYDAALWCLANTSSYRDCVLAAVNLGSDTDTTAAIAGALAGVLYGYDAIPAEWVSALRAKDLIESCLF
;
A
#
# COMPACT_ATOMS: atom_id res chain seq x y z
N MET A 1 8.07 -14.36 -0.16
CA MET A 1 6.71 -14.37 0.46
C MET A 1 5.80 -15.44 -0.16
N LEU A 2 6.07 -15.89 -1.40
CA LEU A 2 5.27 -16.93 -2.08
C LEU A 2 5.85 -18.34 -1.97
N ASP A 3 7.05 -18.50 -1.43
CA ASP A 3 7.82 -19.75 -1.43
C ASP A 3 7.03 -20.95 -0.88
N SER A 4 6.26 -20.76 0.18
CA SER A 4 5.43 -21.83 0.76
C SER A 4 4.33 -22.29 -0.20
N ILE A 5 3.66 -21.35 -0.88
CA ILE A 5 2.62 -21.67 -1.87
C ILE A 5 3.25 -22.27 -3.13
N GLN A 6 4.34 -21.68 -3.62
CA GLN A 6 5.07 -22.19 -4.79
C GLN A 6 5.53 -23.64 -4.58
N LYS A 7 6.04 -23.97 -3.38
CA LYS A 7 6.40 -25.34 -3.01
C LYS A 7 5.21 -26.31 -2.98
N LEU A 8 4.00 -25.83 -2.72
CA LEU A 8 2.79 -26.65 -2.76
C LEU A 8 2.23 -26.81 -4.19
N CYS A 9 2.56 -25.88 -5.09
CA CYS A 9 2.10 -25.90 -6.48
C CYS A 9 3.07 -26.59 -7.45
N VAL A 10 4.21 -27.12 -6.97
CA VAL A 10 5.09 -27.94 -7.81
C VAL A 10 4.40 -29.26 -8.16
N SER A 11 4.74 -29.82 -9.32
CA SER A 11 4.20 -31.10 -9.78
C SER A 11 4.49 -32.21 -8.77
N ASP A 12 3.48 -33.01 -8.44
CA ASP A 12 3.58 -34.21 -7.61
C ASP A 12 2.99 -35.39 -8.40
N GLU A 13 3.85 -36.36 -8.75
CA GLU A 13 3.46 -37.55 -9.52
C GLU A 13 2.36 -38.36 -8.80
N ASN A 14 2.27 -38.28 -7.47
CA ASN A 14 1.23 -38.97 -6.71
C ASN A 14 -0.16 -38.32 -6.84
N LEU A 15 -0.25 -37.11 -7.40
CA LEU A 15 -1.50 -36.38 -7.61
C LEU A 15 -1.82 -36.20 -9.10
N GLN A 16 -0.87 -36.51 -9.99
CA GLN A 16 -0.99 -36.21 -11.41
C GLN A 16 -1.78 -37.29 -12.17
N GLU A 17 -2.77 -36.85 -12.94
CA GLU A 17 -3.47 -37.69 -13.91
C GLU A 17 -2.73 -37.69 -15.26
N HIS A 18 -2.67 -38.84 -15.91
CA HIS A 18 -2.08 -38.98 -17.24
C HIS A 18 -3.17 -39.12 -18.31
N LEU A 19 -3.18 -38.21 -19.27
CA LEU A 19 -4.10 -38.26 -20.40
C LEU A 19 -3.78 -39.49 -21.29
N LEU A 20 -4.78 -40.32 -21.53
CA LEU A 20 -4.69 -41.48 -22.42
C LEU A 20 -5.25 -41.18 -23.80
N GLN A 21 -6.46 -40.60 -23.82
CA GLN A 21 -7.17 -40.25 -25.05
C GLN A 21 -8.07 -39.04 -24.80
N SER A 22 -8.25 -38.19 -25.80
CA SER A 22 -9.23 -37.11 -25.77
C SER A 22 -9.99 -37.04 -27.09
N GLN A 23 -11.26 -36.66 -27.02
CA GLN A 23 -12.13 -36.46 -28.19
C GLN A 23 -12.99 -35.21 -27.99
N THR A 24 -13.01 -34.31 -28.97
CA THR A 24 -13.98 -33.22 -29.04
C THR A 24 -15.35 -33.77 -29.42
N VAL A 25 -16.34 -33.59 -28.54
CA VAL A 25 -17.72 -34.05 -28.73
C VAL A 25 -18.66 -32.94 -29.20
N TRP A 26 -18.29 -31.67 -28.99
CA TRP A 26 -19.04 -30.52 -29.48
C TRP A 26 -18.13 -29.31 -29.71
N THR A 27 -18.48 -28.47 -30.69
CA THR A 27 -17.78 -27.21 -30.99
C THR A 27 -18.79 -26.09 -31.17
N GLY A 28 -18.73 -25.09 -30.31
CA GLY A 28 -19.52 -23.88 -30.38
C GLY A 28 -18.74 -22.66 -30.84
N LYS A 29 -19.40 -21.50 -30.78
CA LYS A 29 -18.77 -20.20 -31.04
C LYS A 29 -17.96 -19.66 -29.86
N ILE A 30 -18.32 -20.04 -28.64
CA ILE A 30 -17.73 -19.49 -27.40
C ILE A 30 -16.74 -20.49 -26.80
N PHE A 31 -17.14 -21.76 -26.71
CA PHE A 31 -16.32 -22.85 -26.19
C PHE A 31 -16.52 -24.13 -27.00
N SER A 32 -15.64 -25.11 -26.79
CA SER A 32 -15.83 -26.50 -27.25
C SER A 32 -15.89 -27.45 -26.04
N VAL A 33 -16.41 -28.67 -26.25
CA VAL A 33 -16.49 -29.69 -25.21
C VAL A 33 -15.69 -30.91 -25.63
N GLU A 34 -14.85 -31.40 -24.72
CA GLU A 34 -14.01 -32.57 -24.87
C GLU A 34 -14.34 -33.61 -23.81
N THR A 35 -14.31 -34.88 -24.20
CA THR A 35 -14.30 -36.01 -23.27
C THR A 35 -12.93 -36.65 -23.30
N SER A 36 -12.27 -36.71 -22.14
CA SER A 36 -10.91 -37.20 -21.98
C SER A 36 -10.87 -38.41 -21.05
N GLN A 37 -10.23 -39.50 -21.48
CA GLN A 37 -9.92 -40.64 -20.63
C GLN A 37 -8.53 -40.43 -20.01
N VAL A 38 -8.43 -40.60 -18.70
CA VAL A 38 -7.20 -40.42 -17.92
C VAL A 38 -6.89 -41.66 -17.09
N SER A 39 -5.61 -41.89 -16.84
CA SER A 39 -5.13 -42.79 -15.79
C SER A 39 -4.86 -41.98 -14.53
N CYS A 40 -5.49 -42.36 -13.43
CA CYS A 40 -5.25 -41.82 -12.10
C CYS A 40 -3.91 -42.32 -11.52
N PRO A 41 -3.37 -41.66 -10.48
CA PRO A 41 -2.13 -42.09 -9.81
C PRO A 41 -2.18 -43.51 -9.24
N ASP A 42 -3.36 -44.00 -8.84
CA ASP A 42 -3.57 -45.37 -8.34
C ASP A 42 -3.71 -46.41 -9.47
N GLY A 43 -3.56 -46.00 -10.73
CA GLY A 43 -3.72 -46.82 -11.93
C GLY A 43 -5.18 -47.04 -12.35
N SER A 44 -6.16 -46.49 -11.63
CA SER A 44 -7.56 -46.54 -12.04
C SER A 44 -7.80 -45.64 -13.27
N LEU A 45 -8.83 -45.97 -14.05
CA LEU A 45 -9.24 -45.17 -15.20
C LEU A 45 -10.41 -44.27 -14.83
N ALA A 46 -10.38 -43.03 -15.32
CA ALA A 46 -11.47 -42.07 -15.16
C ALA A 46 -11.73 -41.28 -16.44
N TYR A 47 -12.88 -40.61 -16.50
CA TYR A 47 -13.25 -39.72 -17.60
C TYR A 47 -13.41 -38.28 -17.10
N ARG A 48 -13.03 -37.31 -17.93
CA ARG A 48 -13.18 -35.88 -17.68
C ARG A 48 -13.98 -35.28 -18.83
N GLU A 49 -14.99 -34.48 -18.47
CA GLU A 49 -15.74 -33.65 -19.41
C GLU A 49 -15.20 -32.23 -19.26
N LEU A 50 -14.57 -31.72 -20.31
CA LEU A 50 -13.84 -30.45 -20.27
C LEU A 50 -14.44 -29.46 -21.26
N ALA A 51 -14.73 -28.25 -20.80
CA ALA A 51 -15.12 -27.13 -21.65
C ALA A 51 -13.90 -26.24 -21.94
N ARG A 52 -13.53 -26.11 -23.21
CA ARG A 52 -12.37 -25.30 -23.66
C ARG A 52 -12.81 -23.91 -24.06
N HIS A 53 -12.22 -22.89 -23.44
CA HIS A 53 -12.54 -21.48 -23.66
C HIS A 53 -11.28 -20.66 -23.95
N HIS A 54 -11.43 -19.55 -24.68
CA HIS A 54 -10.31 -18.68 -25.07
C HIS A 54 -9.90 -17.65 -23.98
N GLY A 55 -10.49 -17.76 -22.79
CA GLY A 55 -10.37 -16.77 -21.72
C GLY A 55 -11.04 -15.41 -21.99
N GLY A 56 -10.81 -14.47 -21.09
CA GLY A 56 -11.33 -13.10 -21.15
C GLY A 56 -10.50 -12.12 -20.34
N ALA A 57 -10.81 -10.84 -20.46
CA ALA A 57 -10.18 -9.77 -19.69
C ALA A 57 -11.24 -8.85 -19.10
N ALA A 58 -10.97 -8.32 -17.91
CA ALA A 58 -11.89 -7.49 -17.16
C ALA A 58 -11.15 -6.32 -16.50
N VAL A 59 -11.85 -5.21 -16.28
CA VAL A 59 -11.22 -3.98 -15.75
C VAL A 59 -12.03 -3.39 -14.61
N ALA A 60 -11.40 -3.30 -13.44
CA ALA A 60 -11.87 -2.50 -12.32
C ALA A 60 -11.48 -1.04 -12.52
N VAL A 61 -12.44 -0.13 -12.45
CA VAL A 61 -12.19 1.31 -12.40
C VAL A 61 -12.70 1.86 -11.09
N ILE A 62 -11.84 2.58 -10.38
CA ILE A 62 -12.18 3.26 -9.13
C ILE A 62 -12.13 4.78 -9.34
N ARG A 63 -13.17 5.48 -8.90
CA ARG A 63 -13.20 6.94 -8.84
C ARG A 63 -13.93 7.37 -7.57
N ASP A 64 -13.30 8.22 -6.77
CA ASP A 64 -13.89 8.79 -5.54
C ASP A 64 -14.48 7.72 -4.59
N GLY A 65 -13.78 6.60 -4.41
CA GLY A 65 -14.22 5.48 -3.57
C GLY A 65 -15.29 4.57 -4.20
N LYS A 66 -15.73 4.87 -5.42
CA LYS A 66 -16.74 4.12 -6.16
C LYS A 66 -16.14 3.21 -7.22
N LEU A 67 -16.73 2.03 -7.38
CA LEU A 67 -16.40 1.08 -8.44
C LEU A 67 -17.35 1.27 -9.62
N CYS A 68 -16.78 1.36 -10.83
CA CYS A 68 -17.55 1.31 -12.07
C CYS A 68 -18.04 -0.10 -12.32
N LEU A 69 -19.35 -0.24 -12.52
CA LEU A 69 -20.01 -1.50 -12.84
C LEU A 69 -20.89 -1.32 -14.07
N VAL A 70 -21.14 -2.41 -14.76
CA VAL A 70 -22.13 -2.55 -15.82
C VAL A 70 -23.26 -3.42 -15.30
N ARG A 71 -24.49 -2.97 -15.54
CA ARG A 71 -25.70 -3.74 -15.29
C ARG A 71 -26.17 -4.36 -16.59
N GLN A 72 -26.27 -5.68 -16.61
CA GLN A 72 -26.62 -6.42 -17.83
C GLN A 72 -27.44 -7.68 -17.55
N TRP A 73 -28.14 -8.18 -18.56
CA TRP A 73 -28.88 -9.43 -18.47
C TRP A 73 -27.98 -10.62 -18.79
N ARG A 74 -27.88 -11.58 -17.88
CA ARG A 74 -27.14 -12.83 -18.11
C ARG A 74 -28.11 -14.00 -18.24
N VAL A 75 -28.24 -14.50 -19.47
CA VAL A 75 -29.11 -15.65 -19.80
C VAL A 75 -28.69 -16.92 -19.04
N SER A 76 -27.41 -17.08 -18.73
CA SER A 76 -26.89 -18.25 -17.99
C SER A 76 -27.46 -18.40 -16.57
N VAL A 77 -27.91 -17.28 -15.98
CA VAL A 77 -28.47 -17.22 -14.62
C VAL A 77 -29.88 -16.60 -14.60
N ASP A 78 -30.44 -16.31 -15.78
CA ASP A 78 -31.80 -15.75 -15.99
C ASP A 78 -32.12 -14.52 -15.13
N GLN A 79 -31.15 -13.61 -14.99
CA GLN A 79 -31.30 -12.42 -14.16
C GLN A 79 -30.43 -11.26 -14.65
N LEU A 80 -30.73 -10.07 -14.12
CA LEU A 80 -29.83 -8.92 -14.18
C LEU A 80 -28.67 -9.13 -13.20
N THR A 81 -27.47 -8.80 -13.66
CA THR A 81 -26.23 -8.85 -12.89
C THR A 81 -25.59 -7.47 -12.83
N LEU A 82 -24.76 -7.27 -11.80
CA LEU A 82 -23.82 -6.16 -11.71
C LEU A 82 -22.42 -6.72 -11.83
N GLU A 83 -21.67 -6.20 -12.80
CA GLU A 83 -20.36 -6.74 -13.16
C GLU A 83 -19.35 -5.62 -13.41
N ILE A 84 -18.06 -5.86 -13.22
CA ILE A 84 -17.04 -4.97 -13.81
C ILE A 84 -17.03 -5.13 -15.34
N PRO A 85 -16.63 -4.08 -16.09
CA PRO A 85 -16.49 -4.17 -17.53
C PRO A 85 -15.57 -5.30 -17.95
N ALA A 86 -16.00 -6.12 -18.92
CA ALA A 86 -15.26 -7.31 -19.32
C ALA A 86 -15.75 -7.91 -20.62
N GLY A 87 -14.85 -8.58 -21.33
CA GLY A 87 -15.22 -9.40 -22.46
C GLY A 87 -14.20 -10.46 -22.81
N LYS A 88 -14.44 -11.09 -23.97
CA LYS A 88 -13.74 -12.29 -24.40
C LYS A 88 -12.50 -11.91 -25.19
N LEU A 89 -11.45 -12.74 -25.05
CA LEU A 89 -10.27 -12.61 -25.88
C LEU A 89 -10.57 -13.07 -27.30
N GLU A 90 -10.19 -12.25 -28.27
CA GLU A 90 -10.03 -12.68 -29.65
C GLU A 90 -8.81 -13.63 -29.77
N PRO A 91 -8.80 -14.59 -30.72
CA PRO A 91 -7.68 -15.53 -30.87
C PRO A 91 -6.32 -14.82 -31.06
N GLY A 92 -5.43 -14.96 -30.07
CA GLY A 92 -4.10 -14.35 -30.07
C GLY A 92 -4.07 -12.88 -29.63
N GLU A 93 -5.18 -12.33 -29.15
CA GLU A 93 -5.26 -10.97 -28.60
C GLU A 93 -4.48 -10.87 -27.28
N ASP A 94 -3.78 -9.75 -27.11
CA ASP A 94 -3.15 -9.43 -25.83
C ASP A 94 -4.24 -9.09 -24.80
N PRO A 95 -4.23 -9.71 -23.60
CA PRO A 95 -5.27 -9.47 -22.61
C PRO A 95 -5.39 -8.03 -22.12
N THR A 96 -4.32 -7.24 -22.15
CA THR A 96 -4.38 -5.81 -21.81
C THR A 96 -5.08 -4.99 -22.90
N VAL A 97 -4.93 -5.38 -24.16
CA VAL A 97 -5.62 -4.76 -25.30
C VAL A 97 -7.12 -5.08 -25.24
N CYS A 98 -7.47 -6.34 -24.96
CA CYS A 98 -8.85 -6.77 -24.72
C CYS A 98 -9.49 -5.97 -23.59
N ALA A 99 -8.85 -5.94 -22.42
CA ALA A 99 -9.32 -5.16 -21.26
C ALA A 99 -9.57 -3.68 -21.59
N ALA A 100 -8.64 -3.01 -22.28
CA ALA A 100 -8.79 -1.62 -22.65
C ALA A 100 -9.91 -1.38 -23.67
N ARG A 101 -10.09 -2.31 -24.62
CA ARG A 101 -11.16 -2.28 -25.61
C ARG A 101 -12.53 -2.41 -24.95
N GLU A 102 -12.71 -3.45 -24.15
CA GLU A 102 -13.97 -3.75 -23.45
C GLU A 102 -14.36 -2.62 -22.50
N LEU A 103 -13.40 -2.06 -21.76
CA LEU A 103 -13.64 -0.89 -20.91
C LEU A 103 -14.26 0.26 -21.71
N LYS A 104 -13.69 0.57 -22.88
CA LYS A 104 -14.16 1.67 -23.73
C LYS A 104 -15.51 1.36 -24.36
N GLU A 105 -15.71 0.15 -24.86
CA GLU A 105 -16.93 -0.27 -25.55
C GLU A 105 -18.13 -0.22 -24.58
N GLU A 106 -18.00 -0.79 -23.38
CA GLU A 106 -19.11 -0.88 -22.43
C GLU A 106 -19.34 0.40 -21.62
N THR A 107 -18.30 1.20 -21.34
CA THR A 107 -18.41 2.35 -20.42
C THR A 107 -18.04 3.70 -21.01
N GLY A 108 -17.38 3.71 -22.17
CA GLY A 108 -16.76 4.90 -22.73
C GLY A 108 -15.52 5.36 -21.98
N LEU A 109 -15.02 4.62 -20.98
CA LEU A 109 -13.84 5.01 -20.22
C LEU A 109 -12.55 4.58 -20.92
N VAL A 110 -11.50 5.38 -20.77
CA VAL A 110 -10.15 5.06 -21.28
C VAL A 110 -9.15 5.23 -20.15
N ALA A 111 -8.35 4.19 -19.92
CA ALA A 111 -7.28 4.18 -18.93
C ALA A 111 -5.94 4.57 -19.54
N SER A 112 -5.10 5.24 -18.76
CA SER A 112 -3.71 5.56 -19.15
C SER A 112 -2.79 4.35 -18.97
N SER A 113 -3.09 3.50 -17.98
CA SER A 113 -2.39 2.23 -17.75
C SER A 113 -3.32 1.21 -17.08
N LEU A 114 -2.99 -0.07 -17.27
CA LEU A 114 -3.67 -1.22 -16.68
C LEU A 114 -2.66 -2.05 -15.88
N GLU A 115 -3.00 -2.34 -14.63
CA GLU A 115 -2.21 -3.17 -13.73
C GLU A 115 -2.93 -4.51 -13.52
N LEU A 116 -2.24 -5.64 -13.73
CA LEU A 116 -2.85 -6.95 -13.50
C LEU A 116 -3.07 -7.17 -12.00
N LEU A 117 -4.33 -7.31 -11.59
CA LEU A 117 -4.71 -7.64 -10.22
C LEU A 117 -4.67 -9.15 -9.97
N ALA A 118 -5.36 -9.91 -10.82
CA ALA A 118 -5.50 -11.35 -10.62
C ALA A 118 -5.85 -12.07 -11.93
N THR A 119 -5.54 -13.36 -11.98
CA THR A 119 -6.11 -14.29 -12.95
C THR A 119 -7.01 -15.26 -12.21
N SER A 120 -8.26 -15.38 -12.64
CA SER A 120 -9.26 -16.22 -11.98
C SER A 120 -9.91 -17.19 -12.95
N TYR A 121 -10.15 -18.42 -12.50
CA TYR A 121 -10.93 -19.41 -13.24
C TYR A 121 -12.35 -19.46 -12.69
N GLY A 122 -13.34 -19.34 -13.57
CA GLY A 122 -14.75 -19.35 -13.18
C GLY A 122 -15.21 -20.70 -12.63
N SER A 123 -14.67 -21.80 -13.18
CA SER A 123 -15.01 -23.18 -12.78
C SER A 123 -13.86 -24.16 -13.08
N ILE A 124 -12.77 -24.06 -12.31
CA ILE A 124 -11.50 -24.78 -12.53
C ILE A 124 -11.62 -26.31 -12.60
N GLY A 125 -12.72 -26.88 -12.09
CA GLY A 125 -12.93 -28.33 -12.10
C GLY A 125 -13.24 -28.92 -13.48
N PHE A 126 -13.70 -28.12 -14.45
CA PHE A 126 -14.07 -28.64 -15.77
C PHE A 126 -13.83 -27.66 -16.93
N THR A 127 -13.40 -26.42 -16.69
CA THR A 127 -13.08 -25.49 -17.77
C THR A 127 -11.76 -24.76 -17.54
N ASP A 128 -11.07 -24.46 -18.64
CA ASP A 128 -9.91 -23.56 -18.68
C ASP A 128 -10.29 -22.10 -18.92
N GLU A 129 -11.59 -21.77 -18.89
CA GLU A 129 -12.07 -20.39 -18.87
C GLU A 129 -11.45 -19.65 -17.67
N HIS A 130 -10.62 -18.67 -18.02
CA HIS A 130 -10.00 -17.76 -17.07
C HIS A 130 -10.23 -16.32 -17.50
N THR A 131 -10.29 -15.43 -16.52
CA THR A 131 -10.36 -13.99 -16.71
C THR A 131 -9.14 -13.34 -16.08
N MET A 132 -8.45 -12.51 -16.87
CA MET A 132 -7.42 -11.61 -16.35
C MET A 132 -8.09 -10.30 -15.91
N ILE A 133 -7.94 -9.95 -14.65
CA ILE A 133 -8.60 -8.82 -14.01
C ILE A 133 -7.56 -7.73 -13.81
N TYR A 134 -7.85 -6.54 -14.32
CA TYR A 134 -6.95 -5.39 -14.28
C TYR A 134 -7.53 -4.26 -13.43
N LEU A 135 -6.66 -3.45 -12.82
CA LEU A 135 -6.99 -2.15 -12.24
C LEU A 135 -6.59 -1.05 -13.23
N ALA A 136 -7.52 -0.17 -13.54
CA ALA A 136 -7.28 0.97 -14.42
C ALA A 136 -6.84 2.21 -13.67
N HIS A 137 -5.78 2.85 -14.17
CA HIS A 137 -5.24 4.10 -13.64
C HIS A 137 -5.35 5.23 -14.68
N GLY A 138 -5.47 6.48 -14.20
CA GLY A 138 -5.52 7.67 -15.07
C GLY A 138 -6.72 7.66 -16.03
N VAL A 139 -7.91 7.39 -15.50
CA VAL A 139 -9.13 7.15 -16.30
C VAL A 139 -9.84 8.45 -16.66
N HIS A 140 -10.15 8.61 -17.94
CA HIS A 140 -10.93 9.73 -18.48
C HIS A 140 -12.13 9.23 -19.32
N GLN A 141 -13.11 10.12 -19.53
CA GLN A 141 -14.32 9.81 -20.29
C GLN A 141 -14.06 10.00 -21.79
N SER A 142 -14.58 9.07 -22.59
CA SER A 142 -14.70 9.12 -24.05
C SER A 142 -16.08 8.63 -24.48
N ASP A 143 -16.33 8.57 -25.79
CA ASP A 143 -17.57 8.04 -26.34
C ASP A 143 -17.60 6.51 -26.24
N ALA A 144 -18.67 5.98 -25.64
CA ALA A 144 -18.94 4.55 -25.60
C ALA A 144 -19.40 4.06 -26.98
N ILE A 145 -18.93 2.88 -27.38
CA ILE A 145 -19.33 2.24 -28.64
C ILE A 145 -19.62 0.75 -28.34
N PRO A 146 -20.79 0.43 -27.73
CA PRO A 146 -21.13 -0.96 -27.42
C PRO A 146 -21.33 -1.79 -28.68
N ASP A 147 -21.06 -3.09 -28.56
CA ASP A 147 -21.22 -4.01 -29.68
C ASP A 147 -22.70 -4.26 -30.03
N LYS A 148 -22.95 -4.68 -31.27
CA LYS A 148 -24.33 -4.92 -31.73
C LYS A 148 -24.99 -6.04 -30.94
N GLY A 149 -26.00 -5.69 -30.15
CA GLY A 149 -26.78 -6.63 -29.35
C GLY A 149 -26.36 -6.68 -27.88
N GLU A 150 -25.37 -5.88 -27.49
CA GLU A 150 -25.02 -5.65 -26.09
C GLU A 150 -25.81 -4.47 -25.53
N PHE A 151 -26.42 -4.69 -24.37
CA PHE A 151 -27.21 -3.69 -23.65
C PHE A 151 -26.69 -3.62 -22.23
N VAL A 152 -25.94 -2.55 -21.95
CA VAL A 152 -25.28 -2.34 -20.66
C VAL A 152 -25.63 -0.96 -20.12
N ASP A 153 -25.96 -0.88 -18.83
CA ASP A 153 -26.09 0.38 -18.10
C ASP A 153 -24.88 0.57 -17.18
N VAL A 154 -24.15 1.67 -17.32
CA VAL A 154 -23.03 2.00 -16.42
C VAL A 154 -23.55 2.56 -15.10
N VAL A 155 -23.11 1.98 -13.98
CA VAL A 155 -23.43 2.44 -12.63
C VAL A 155 -22.16 2.60 -11.79
N TRP A 156 -22.15 3.57 -10.89
CA TRP A 156 -21.07 3.82 -9.95
C TRP A 156 -21.57 3.63 -8.52
N LEU A 157 -21.05 2.63 -7.83
CA LEU A 157 -21.45 2.30 -6.46
C LEU A 157 -20.26 2.39 -5.51
N ASP A 158 -20.51 2.83 -4.27
CA ASP A 158 -19.48 2.88 -3.25
C ASP A 158 -18.94 1.45 -2.99
N ILE A 159 -17.61 1.30 -2.92
CA ILE A 159 -16.99 -0.03 -2.79
C ILE A 159 -17.49 -0.76 -1.53
N SER A 160 -17.79 -0.05 -0.45
CA SER A 160 -18.40 -0.64 0.75
C SER A 160 -19.77 -1.26 0.46
N GLU A 161 -20.63 -0.59 -0.32
CA GLU A 161 -21.94 -1.12 -0.71
C GLU A 161 -21.80 -2.33 -1.63
N VAL A 162 -20.84 -2.29 -2.57
CA VAL A 162 -20.53 -3.43 -3.44
C VAL A 162 -20.11 -4.65 -2.61
N LEU A 163 -19.23 -4.46 -1.63
CA LEU A 163 -18.80 -5.56 -0.75
C LEU A 163 -19.94 -6.11 0.11
N ASP A 164 -20.85 -5.26 0.58
CA ASP A 164 -22.02 -5.71 1.34
C ASP A 164 -23.02 -6.46 0.45
N ALA A 165 -23.19 -6.01 -0.81
CA ALA A 165 -23.98 -6.73 -1.82
C ALA A 165 -23.35 -8.09 -2.19
N VAL A 166 -22.02 -8.19 -2.24
CA VAL A 166 -21.30 -9.46 -2.40
C VAL A 166 -21.60 -10.40 -1.23
N LYS A 167 -21.48 -9.94 0.03
CA LYS A 167 -21.78 -10.75 1.22
C LYS A 167 -23.25 -11.20 1.26
N ALA A 168 -24.17 -10.35 0.78
CA ALA A 168 -25.59 -10.66 0.70
C ALA A 168 -25.95 -11.61 -0.46
N GLY A 169 -25.01 -11.93 -1.35
CA GLY A 169 -25.25 -12.77 -2.53
C GLY A 169 -25.98 -12.06 -3.67
N LEU A 170 -26.07 -10.73 -3.64
CA LEU A 170 -26.67 -9.91 -4.71
C LEU A 170 -25.70 -9.66 -5.87
N ILE A 171 -24.39 -9.66 -5.58
CA ILE A 171 -23.33 -9.67 -6.59
C ILE A 171 -22.62 -11.02 -6.49
N CYS A 172 -22.81 -11.87 -7.51
CA CYS A 172 -22.32 -13.25 -7.54
C CYS A 172 -21.27 -13.52 -8.63
N ASP A 173 -20.95 -12.51 -9.43
CA ASP A 173 -19.97 -12.63 -10.51
C ASP A 173 -18.53 -12.66 -9.96
N SER A 174 -17.79 -13.72 -10.29
CA SER A 174 -16.49 -14.03 -9.66
C SER A 174 -15.45 -12.94 -9.90
N LYS A 175 -15.32 -12.46 -11.14
CA LYS A 175 -14.38 -11.38 -11.49
C LYS A 175 -14.70 -10.08 -10.76
N THR A 176 -15.99 -9.76 -10.59
CA THR A 176 -16.44 -8.58 -9.85
C THR A 176 -16.18 -8.70 -8.35
N ILE A 177 -16.44 -9.87 -7.76
CA ILE A 177 -16.14 -10.14 -6.35
C ILE A 177 -14.63 -9.96 -6.07
N ILE A 178 -13.79 -10.55 -6.93
CA ILE A 178 -12.33 -10.47 -6.81
C ILE A 178 -11.87 -9.03 -6.97
N ALA A 179 -12.31 -8.35 -8.03
CA ALA A 179 -11.98 -6.96 -8.28
C ALA A 179 -12.38 -6.04 -7.13
N ALA A 180 -13.62 -6.13 -6.65
CA ALA A 180 -14.10 -5.31 -5.54
C ALA A 180 -13.29 -5.55 -4.26
N SER A 181 -12.96 -6.81 -3.97
CA SER A 181 -12.16 -7.17 -2.79
C SER A 181 -10.74 -6.62 -2.85
N MET A 182 -10.07 -6.77 -4.01
CA MET A 182 -8.71 -6.28 -4.20
C MET A 182 -8.66 -4.75 -4.29
N ALA A 183 -9.61 -4.13 -4.99
CA ALA A 183 -9.79 -2.68 -5.04
C ALA A 183 -9.98 -2.08 -3.64
N ALA A 184 -10.81 -2.70 -2.80
CA ALA A 184 -11.02 -2.25 -1.43
C ALA A 184 -9.75 -2.35 -0.57
N GLN A 185 -8.98 -3.43 -0.73
CA GLN A 185 -7.69 -3.58 -0.04
C GLN A 185 -6.70 -2.50 -0.46
N GLU A 186 -6.63 -2.20 -1.76
CA GLU A 186 -5.74 -1.18 -2.30
C GLU A 186 -6.13 0.23 -1.84
N LEU A 187 -7.41 0.57 -1.87
CA LEU A 187 -7.90 1.85 -1.33
C LEU A 187 -7.61 2.00 0.15
N ARG A 188 -7.84 0.93 0.93
CA ARG A 188 -7.53 0.93 2.37
C ARG A 188 -6.02 1.13 2.58
N ARG A 189 -5.18 0.42 1.83
CA ARG A 189 -3.71 0.54 1.90
C ARG A 189 -3.27 1.98 1.62
N ARG A 190 -3.79 2.61 0.56
CA ARG A 190 -3.49 4.01 0.20
C ARG A 190 -3.96 5.01 1.26
N ALA A 191 -5.18 4.84 1.78
CA ALA A 191 -5.72 5.68 2.83
C ALA A 191 -4.89 5.56 4.13
N GLN A 192 -4.43 4.37 4.47
CA GLN A 192 -3.57 4.13 5.63
C GLN A 192 -2.16 4.69 5.42
N LEU A 193 -1.56 4.51 4.24
CA LEU A 193 -0.29 5.14 3.89
C LEU A 193 -0.42 6.67 4.06
N LYS A 194 -1.44 7.29 3.47
CA LYS A 194 -1.71 8.72 3.62
C LYS A 194 -1.83 9.13 5.09
N SER A 195 -2.58 8.36 5.89
CA SER A 195 -2.75 8.63 7.33
C SER A 195 -1.42 8.59 8.09
N VAL A 196 -0.54 7.63 7.77
CA VAL A 196 0.80 7.50 8.37
C VAL A 196 1.70 8.65 7.95
N ILE A 197 1.77 8.97 6.65
CA ILE A 197 2.70 9.97 6.14
C ILE A 197 2.30 11.38 6.59
N TYR A 198 1.01 11.72 6.59
CA TYR A 198 0.56 12.98 7.17
C TYR A 198 0.70 13.01 8.69
N GLY A 199 0.45 11.89 9.36
CA GLY A 199 0.67 11.78 10.79
C GLY A 199 2.12 12.06 11.18
N LEU A 200 3.05 11.46 10.44
CA LEU A 200 4.48 11.69 10.57
C LEU A 200 4.83 13.15 10.29
N ALA A 201 4.39 13.70 9.15
CA ALA A 201 4.74 15.06 8.74
C ALA A 201 4.23 16.15 9.66
N ILE A 202 3.06 15.93 10.28
CA ILE A 202 2.52 16.86 11.26
C ILE A 202 3.24 16.72 12.60
N GLY A 203 3.60 15.50 12.99
CA GLY A 203 4.43 15.28 14.18
C GLY A 203 5.78 15.98 14.08
N ASP A 204 6.48 15.74 12.98
CA ASP A 204 7.72 16.44 12.59
C ASP A 204 7.54 17.97 12.67
N ALA A 205 6.62 18.54 11.89
CA ALA A 205 6.46 20.00 11.82
C ALA A 205 6.04 20.66 13.15
N LEU A 206 5.37 19.91 14.04
CA LEU A 206 5.05 20.38 15.41
C LEU A 206 6.27 20.36 16.33
N GLY A 207 7.21 19.44 16.10
CA GLY A 207 8.42 19.28 16.90
C GLY A 207 9.55 20.22 16.49
N VAL A 208 9.68 20.58 15.22
CA VAL A 208 10.76 21.43 14.68
C VAL A 208 11.05 22.69 15.50
N PRO A 209 10.05 23.49 15.96
CA PRO A 209 10.31 24.69 16.75
C PRO A 209 11.01 24.46 18.09
N TYR A 210 10.87 23.25 18.65
CA TYR A 210 11.24 22.90 20.03
C TYR A 210 12.42 21.95 20.11
N GLU A 211 13.05 21.63 18.98
CA GLU A 211 14.17 20.70 18.96
C GLU A 211 15.30 21.20 19.86
N PHE A 212 15.93 20.27 20.58
CA PHE A 212 16.94 20.48 21.63
C PHE A 212 16.47 21.21 22.89
N CYS A 213 15.17 21.55 23.01
CA CYS A 213 14.65 22.15 24.24
C CYS A 213 14.52 21.10 25.36
N GLU A 214 14.89 21.47 26.59
CA GLU A 214 14.79 20.57 27.74
C GLU A 214 13.32 20.29 28.10
N ARG A 215 13.02 19.06 28.53
CA ARG A 215 11.69 18.68 29.00
C ARG A 215 11.19 19.64 30.09
N GLY A 216 9.98 20.17 29.91
CA GLY A 216 9.36 21.09 30.87
C GLY A 216 9.85 22.54 30.79
N SER A 217 10.80 22.86 29.91
CA SER A 217 11.21 24.25 29.64
C SER A 217 10.28 24.99 28.67
N PHE A 218 9.39 24.26 28.00
CA PHE A 218 8.42 24.77 27.03
C PHE A 218 7.09 24.00 27.14
N CYS A 219 6.07 24.47 26.43
CA CYS A 219 4.80 23.76 26.28
C CYS A 219 4.30 23.92 24.84
N CYS A 220 4.38 22.86 24.04
CA CYS A 220 3.79 22.82 22.71
C CYS A 220 2.29 22.52 22.85
N THR A 221 1.44 23.41 22.32
CA THR A 221 -0.03 23.27 22.31
C THR A 221 -0.62 23.27 20.90
N ASP A 222 0.13 23.79 19.92
CA ASP A 222 -0.33 24.03 18.56
C ASP A 222 0.86 24.17 17.59
N MET A 223 0.56 24.18 16.28
CA MET A 223 1.54 24.36 15.22
C MET A 223 2.01 25.81 15.14
N VAL A 224 3.24 26.03 15.59
CA VAL A 224 3.90 27.34 15.59
C VAL A 224 5.10 27.32 14.66
N GLY A 225 5.50 28.50 14.21
CA GLY A 225 6.76 28.70 13.50
C GLY A 225 7.85 29.23 14.42
N HIS A 226 9.00 29.47 13.80
CA HIS A 226 10.24 29.91 14.41
C HIS A 226 10.75 28.91 15.46
N GLY A 227 11.74 29.28 16.25
CA GLY A 227 12.41 28.36 17.18
C GLY A 227 13.79 27.95 16.68
N THR A 228 14.21 26.71 16.96
CA THR A 228 15.58 26.21 16.76
C THR A 228 16.14 26.49 15.37
N HIS A 229 15.37 26.16 14.33
CA HIS A 229 15.78 26.33 12.93
C HIS A 229 15.21 27.58 12.25
N ASN A 230 14.48 28.42 12.99
CA ASN A 230 13.81 29.63 12.50
C ASN A 230 12.96 29.42 11.21
N GLN A 231 12.23 28.31 11.13
CA GLN A 231 11.36 27.95 10.00
C GLN A 231 9.94 28.49 10.17
N GLU A 232 9.21 28.72 9.08
CA GLU A 232 7.79 29.11 9.15
C GLU A 232 6.92 27.97 9.74
N ALA A 233 5.75 28.31 10.27
CA ALA A 233 4.82 27.32 10.84
C ALA A 233 4.45 26.24 9.81
N GLY A 234 4.41 24.98 10.23
CA GLY A 234 4.07 23.84 9.38
C GLY A 234 5.19 23.40 8.43
N THR A 235 6.41 23.89 8.63
CA THR A 235 7.62 23.39 7.95
C THR A 235 8.09 22.12 8.63
N PHE A 236 8.24 21.04 7.86
CA PHE A 236 8.79 19.76 8.30
C PHE A 236 10.30 19.66 8.01
N SER A 237 11.02 18.78 8.74
CA SER A 237 12.47 18.58 8.71
C SER A 237 12.90 17.44 7.77
N ASP A 238 14.05 16.83 8.07
CA ASP A 238 14.62 15.70 7.35
C ASP A 238 13.82 14.41 7.57
N ASP A 239 13.15 14.24 8.72
CA ASP A 239 12.21 13.15 9.00
C ASP A 239 11.21 12.95 7.84
N THR A 240 10.43 13.98 7.54
CA THR A 240 9.45 13.95 6.46
C THR A 240 10.14 13.92 5.10
N SER A 241 11.15 14.77 4.88
CA SER A 241 11.81 14.87 3.57
C SER A 241 12.39 13.53 3.10
N MET A 242 13.07 12.80 3.99
CA MET A 242 13.62 11.48 3.68
C MET A 242 12.54 10.40 3.61
N THR A 243 11.44 10.54 4.36
CA THR A 243 10.26 9.68 4.20
C THR A 243 9.66 9.84 2.80
N LEU A 244 9.50 11.08 2.32
CA LEU A 244 8.97 11.36 0.98
C LEU A 244 9.89 10.82 -0.11
N ALA A 245 11.21 10.94 0.04
CA ALA A 245 12.17 10.32 -0.86
C ALA A 245 12.04 8.78 -0.91
N THR A 246 11.73 8.15 0.23
CA THR A 246 11.47 6.70 0.33
C THR A 246 10.17 6.32 -0.39
N CYS A 247 9.09 7.08 -0.15
CA CYS A 247 7.81 6.92 -0.85
C CYS A 247 7.98 7.08 -2.37
N ASP A 248 8.69 8.12 -2.81
CA ASP A 248 8.83 8.42 -4.22
C ASP A 248 9.66 7.35 -4.97
N SER A 249 10.68 6.79 -4.30
CA SER A 249 11.40 5.64 -4.84
C SER A 249 10.48 4.44 -5.05
N ILE A 250 9.72 4.06 -4.01
CA ILE A 250 8.80 2.91 -4.08
C ILE A 250 7.75 3.15 -5.18
N ARG A 251 7.20 4.36 -5.26
CA ARG A 251 6.21 4.75 -6.27
C ARG A 251 6.72 4.62 -7.69
N VAL A 252 7.90 5.17 -7.97
CA VAL A 252 8.47 5.21 -9.33
C VAL A 252 9.03 3.85 -9.74
N ARG A 253 9.61 3.10 -8.81
CA ARG A 253 10.26 1.82 -9.09
C ARG A 253 9.31 0.62 -8.99
N GLY A 254 8.22 0.74 -8.23
CA GLY A 254 7.30 -0.35 -7.92
C GLY A 254 7.89 -1.41 -6.98
N LEU A 255 9.07 -1.17 -6.42
CA LEU A 255 9.83 -2.10 -5.58
C LEU A 255 10.85 -1.34 -4.71
N ILE A 256 11.50 -2.06 -3.78
CA ILE A 256 12.63 -1.52 -3.00
C ILE A 256 13.88 -1.53 -3.87
N ASP A 257 14.30 -0.35 -4.31
CA ASP A 257 15.54 -0.13 -5.07
C ASP A 257 16.50 0.71 -4.22
N LEU A 258 17.44 0.05 -3.54
CA LEU A 258 18.34 0.70 -2.58
C LEU A 258 19.22 1.77 -3.21
N ALA A 259 19.57 1.61 -4.49
CA ALA A 259 20.40 2.57 -5.21
C ALA A 259 19.60 3.84 -5.54
N ASP A 260 18.38 3.68 -6.06
CA ASP A 260 17.47 4.80 -6.33
C ASP A 260 17.07 5.54 -5.03
N MET A 261 16.76 4.82 -3.95
CA MET A 261 16.49 5.42 -2.64
C MET A 261 17.67 6.28 -2.15
N ARG A 262 18.89 5.75 -2.23
CA ARG A 262 20.10 6.51 -1.87
C ARG A 262 20.28 7.74 -2.74
N GLU A 263 20.08 7.61 -4.06
CA GLU A 263 20.19 8.74 -4.99
C GLU A 263 19.20 9.85 -4.61
N ARG A 264 17.96 9.50 -4.26
CA ARG A 264 16.96 10.47 -3.80
C ARG A 264 17.31 11.12 -2.47
N PHE A 265 17.90 10.37 -1.54
CA PHE A 265 18.46 10.96 -0.31
C PHE A 265 19.60 11.94 -0.61
N CYS A 266 20.47 11.63 -1.58
CA CYS A 266 21.49 12.57 -2.05
C CYS A 266 20.88 13.83 -2.69
N ARG A 267 19.82 13.70 -3.50
CA ARG A 267 19.11 14.86 -4.06
C ARG A 267 18.46 15.72 -2.98
N TRP A 268 17.88 15.10 -1.95
CA TRP A 268 17.42 15.84 -0.77
C TRP A 268 18.56 16.64 -0.13
N LEU A 269 19.67 15.95 0.21
CA LEU A 269 20.80 16.56 0.92
C LEU A 269 21.51 17.67 0.12
N TYR A 270 21.75 17.46 -1.17
CA TYR A 270 22.60 18.35 -1.98
C TYR A 270 21.81 19.32 -2.87
N GLU A 271 20.55 19.03 -3.17
CA GLU A 271 19.73 19.82 -4.09
C GLU A 271 18.46 20.37 -3.42
N GLY A 272 18.21 20.04 -2.14
CA GLY A 272 17.02 20.48 -1.42
C GLY A 272 15.72 19.80 -1.90
N ALA A 273 15.83 18.68 -2.63
CA ALA A 273 14.66 17.92 -3.06
C ALA A 273 13.83 17.44 -1.85
N TYR A 274 12.51 17.30 -2.05
CA TYR A 274 11.57 16.87 -1.00
C TYR A 274 11.46 17.81 0.22
N THR A 275 11.97 19.04 0.14
CA THR A 275 11.80 20.06 1.19
C THR A 275 10.74 21.09 0.79
N PRO A 276 10.11 21.81 1.73
CA PRO A 276 9.10 22.81 1.40
C PRO A 276 9.61 23.99 0.57
N ASP A 277 10.86 24.40 0.77
CA ASP A 277 11.45 25.62 0.18
C ASP A 277 12.63 25.36 -0.77
N GLY A 278 12.94 24.09 -1.06
CA GLY A 278 14.15 23.73 -1.80
C GLY A 278 15.44 23.93 -1.00
N ILE A 279 15.35 24.00 0.33
CA ILE A 279 16.47 24.21 1.25
C ILE A 279 16.50 23.07 2.26
N CYS A 280 17.59 22.32 2.25
CA CYS A 280 17.86 21.27 3.23
C CYS A 280 18.35 21.88 4.55
N PHE A 281 17.76 21.44 5.66
CA PHE A 281 18.20 21.73 7.03
C PHE A 281 18.08 20.45 7.87
N ASP A 282 18.53 20.53 9.12
CA ASP A 282 18.42 19.46 10.12
C ASP A 282 19.11 18.12 9.81
N VAL A 283 20.19 18.16 9.04
CA VAL A 283 20.81 16.91 8.58
C VAL A 283 21.53 16.21 9.73
N GLY A 284 21.05 15.03 10.12
CA GLY A 284 21.74 14.15 11.06
C GLY A 284 23.15 13.76 10.59
N ASN A 285 24.14 13.80 11.51
CA ASN A 285 25.55 13.55 11.18
C ASN A 285 25.80 12.19 10.52
N THR A 286 25.23 11.11 11.07
CA THR A 286 25.38 9.75 10.52
C THR A 286 24.79 9.65 9.11
N THR A 287 23.64 10.29 8.87
CA THR A 287 23.04 10.39 7.54
C THR A 287 23.97 11.12 6.56
N ALA A 288 24.48 12.29 6.93
CA ALA A 288 25.39 13.07 6.09
C ALA A 288 26.68 12.29 5.73
N VAL A 289 27.28 11.62 6.72
CA VAL A 289 28.49 10.80 6.51
C VAL A 289 28.19 9.65 5.56
N ALA A 290 27.11 8.90 5.80
CA ALA A 290 26.76 7.75 4.99
C ALA A 290 26.46 8.11 3.53
N LEU A 291 25.73 9.20 3.28
CA LEU A 291 25.42 9.66 1.92
C LEU A 291 26.67 10.18 1.20
N ARG A 292 27.59 10.82 1.92
CA ARG A 292 28.88 11.27 1.36
C ARG A 292 29.79 10.11 0.97
N GLN A 293 29.90 9.09 1.82
CA GLN A 293 30.77 7.93 1.56
C GLN A 293 30.13 6.85 0.68
N GLY A 294 28.79 6.89 0.53
CA GLY A 294 28.04 5.94 -0.29
C GLY A 294 27.79 4.59 0.37
N TYR A 295 27.86 4.49 1.69
CA TYR A 295 27.46 3.29 2.45
C TYR A 295 27.09 3.66 3.89
N GLY A 296 26.20 2.88 4.52
CA GLY A 296 25.72 3.14 5.87
C GLY A 296 26.80 2.96 6.94
N CYS A 297 26.71 3.75 8.00
CA CYS A 297 27.61 3.67 9.13
C CYS A 297 27.17 2.55 10.11
N GLU A 298 28.13 1.87 10.72
CA GLU A 298 27.91 0.67 11.54
C GLU A 298 28.50 0.77 12.96
N GLY A 299 29.02 1.93 13.36
CA GLY A 299 29.60 2.13 14.69
C GLY A 299 28.55 2.22 15.79
N GLU A 300 28.98 2.01 17.04
CA GLU A 300 28.12 2.12 18.23
C GLU A 300 27.47 3.51 18.35
N TRP A 301 28.22 4.56 17.99
CA TRP A 301 27.78 5.96 17.98
C TRP A 301 26.96 6.35 16.75
N ASP A 302 26.80 5.43 15.79
CA ASP A 302 25.98 5.62 14.59
C ASP A 302 24.54 5.11 14.80
N ASN A 303 24.10 4.89 16.03
CA ASN A 303 22.72 4.47 16.35
C ASN A 303 21.76 5.65 16.52
N GLY A 304 21.88 6.64 15.64
CA GLY A 304 20.92 7.72 15.51
C GLY A 304 19.53 7.20 15.07
N ASN A 305 18.48 7.92 15.39
CA ASN A 305 17.11 7.66 14.93
C ASN A 305 16.88 7.91 13.43
N GLY A 306 17.88 8.43 12.71
CA GLY A 306 17.73 8.90 11.33
C GLY A 306 17.23 7.84 10.33
N SER A 307 17.45 6.53 10.54
CA SER A 307 16.81 5.50 9.71
C SER A 307 15.39 5.16 10.13
N LEU A 308 15.10 5.20 11.44
CA LEU A 308 13.80 4.89 12.01
C LEU A 308 12.74 5.90 11.56
N MET A 309 13.08 7.19 11.56
CA MET A 309 12.14 8.26 11.19
C MET A 309 11.52 8.09 9.80
N ARG A 310 12.21 7.42 8.88
CA ARG A 310 11.84 7.35 7.45
C ARG A 310 11.45 5.97 6.94
N ILE A 311 11.35 4.98 7.83
CA ILE A 311 11.12 3.58 7.44
C ILE A 311 9.62 3.22 7.32
N ALA A 312 8.73 4.08 7.80
CA ALA A 312 7.28 3.84 7.84
C ALA A 312 6.64 3.38 6.51
N PRO A 313 7.04 3.88 5.32
CA PRO A 313 6.43 3.47 4.05
C PRO A 313 6.52 1.96 3.77
N LEU A 314 7.53 1.28 4.33
CA LEU A 314 7.76 -0.15 4.12
C LEU A 314 6.69 -1.04 4.76
N ALA A 315 5.88 -0.48 5.68
CA ALA A 315 4.72 -1.17 6.24
C ALA A 315 3.64 -1.47 5.19
N PHE A 316 3.60 -0.71 4.08
CA PHE A 316 2.55 -0.75 3.06
C PHE A 316 2.98 -1.42 1.75
N ILE A 317 4.11 -2.15 1.78
CA ILE A 317 4.57 -3.00 0.69
C ILE A 317 5.04 -4.35 1.23
N ALA A 318 5.25 -5.31 0.33
CA ALA A 318 5.76 -6.63 0.65
C ALA A 318 7.27 -6.64 0.99
N ALA A 319 7.67 -5.92 2.05
CA ALA A 319 9.06 -5.86 2.52
C ALA A 319 9.33 -6.91 3.61
N SER A 320 10.34 -7.77 3.40
CA SER A 320 10.84 -8.68 4.44
C SER A 320 11.69 -7.93 5.48
N ASP A 321 11.99 -8.58 6.61
CA ASP A 321 12.90 -8.04 7.62
C ASP A 321 14.28 -7.70 7.03
N LYS A 322 14.74 -8.51 6.07
CA LYS A 322 15.99 -8.26 5.34
C LYS A 322 15.90 -6.99 4.50
N ASP A 323 14.77 -6.76 3.83
CA ASP A 323 14.56 -5.57 3.01
C ASP A 323 14.51 -4.32 3.88
N ILE A 324 13.80 -4.38 5.03
CA ILE A 324 13.71 -3.28 6.00
C ILE A 324 15.10 -2.93 6.53
N CYS A 325 15.89 -3.93 6.93
CA CYS A 325 17.26 -3.72 7.38
C CYS A 325 18.17 -3.17 6.28
N ALA A 326 17.99 -3.60 5.03
CA ALA A 326 18.75 -3.07 3.91
C ALA A 326 18.44 -1.59 3.63
N VAL A 327 17.18 -1.16 3.78
CA VAL A 327 16.78 0.24 3.67
C VAL A 327 17.33 1.08 4.83
N SER A 328 17.29 0.56 6.07
CA SER A 328 17.97 1.21 7.21
C SER A 328 19.46 1.40 6.91
N ALA A 329 20.12 0.34 6.44
CA ALA A 329 21.56 0.28 6.14
C ALA A 329 22.01 1.17 4.98
N ILE A 330 21.09 1.85 4.28
CA ILE A 330 21.47 2.94 3.38
C ILE A 330 22.25 4.02 4.14
N THR A 331 21.89 4.31 5.39
CA THR A 331 22.63 5.25 6.25
C THR A 331 23.01 4.71 7.62
N HIS A 332 22.16 3.90 8.25
CA HIS A 332 22.34 3.32 9.58
C HIS A 332 22.38 1.80 9.45
N ALA A 333 23.58 1.24 9.31
CA ALA A 333 23.84 -0.19 9.09
C ALA A 333 24.04 -0.97 10.39
N HIS A 334 24.09 -0.29 11.54
CA HIS A 334 24.21 -0.95 12.84
C HIS A 334 22.99 -1.85 13.14
N ALA A 335 23.25 -3.03 13.72
CA ALA A 335 22.23 -4.06 13.96
C ALA A 335 21.05 -3.57 14.80
N LEU A 336 21.31 -2.74 15.82
CA LEU A 336 20.26 -2.14 16.65
C LEU A 336 19.30 -1.26 15.85
N SER A 337 19.83 -0.36 14.99
CA SER A 337 19.01 0.50 14.13
C SER A 337 18.13 -0.34 13.19
N CYS A 338 18.69 -1.40 12.61
CA CYS A 338 17.96 -2.37 11.79
C CYS A 338 16.85 -3.08 12.59
N SER A 339 17.14 -3.60 13.78
CA SER A 339 16.14 -4.31 14.58
C SER A 339 14.99 -3.40 15.03
N VAL A 340 15.28 -2.15 15.39
CA VAL A 340 14.25 -1.18 15.79
C VAL A 340 13.38 -0.79 14.58
N CYS A 341 13.97 -0.56 13.41
CA CYS A 341 13.24 -0.33 12.17
C CYS A 341 12.29 -1.49 11.82
N VAL A 342 12.78 -2.74 11.94
CA VAL A 342 11.96 -3.95 11.72
C VAL A 342 10.80 -4.00 12.70
N SER A 343 11.05 -3.80 13.99
CA SER A 343 10.01 -3.80 15.02
C SER A 343 8.94 -2.73 14.75
N PHE A 344 9.37 -1.51 14.42
CA PHE A 344 8.47 -0.40 14.10
C PHE A 344 7.58 -0.69 12.88
N VAL A 345 8.15 -1.20 11.79
CA VAL A 345 7.37 -1.59 10.59
C VAL A 345 6.36 -2.70 10.93
N HIS A 346 6.74 -3.68 11.76
CA HIS A 346 5.80 -4.71 12.20
C HIS A 346 4.66 -4.17 13.06
N ILE A 347 4.94 -3.19 13.93
CA ILE A 347 3.88 -2.51 14.70
C ILE A 347 2.92 -1.78 13.76
N LEU A 348 3.42 -0.99 12.80
CA LEU A 348 2.58 -0.32 11.81
C LEU A 348 1.71 -1.31 11.02
N ARG A 349 2.26 -2.46 10.61
CA ARG A 349 1.51 -3.53 9.94
C ARG A 349 0.40 -4.10 10.81
N ARG A 350 0.68 -4.37 12.09
CA ARG A 350 -0.32 -4.86 13.05
C ARG A 350 -1.45 -3.84 13.24
N LEU A 351 -1.11 -2.56 13.41
CA LEU A 351 -2.10 -1.48 13.51
C LEU A 351 -2.93 -1.35 12.22
N ALA A 352 -2.30 -1.45 11.04
CA ALA A 352 -3.00 -1.37 9.76
C ALA A 352 -4.06 -2.47 9.58
N VAL A 353 -3.83 -3.67 10.14
CA VAL A 353 -4.83 -4.76 10.11
C VAL A 353 -5.80 -4.74 11.30
N GLY A 354 -5.73 -3.75 12.18
CA GLY A 354 -6.71 -3.51 13.25
C GLY A 354 -6.25 -3.83 14.68
N ALA A 355 -4.95 -3.99 14.93
CA ALA A 355 -4.45 -4.07 16.31
C ALA A 355 -4.70 -2.76 17.06
N THR A 356 -4.91 -2.85 18.37
CA THR A 356 -5.11 -1.70 19.25
C THR A 356 -3.78 -1.16 19.81
N ALA A 357 -3.78 0.04 20.38
CA ALA A 357 -2.62 0.57 21.12
C ALA A 357 -2.16 -0.38 22.24
N ALA A 358 -3.09 -1.05 22.93
CA ALA A 358 -2.76 -2.01 23.98
C ALA A 358 -2.03 -3.24 23.42
N ASP A 359 -2.36 -3.71 22.22
CA ASP A 359 -1.75 -4.88 21.59
C ASP A 359 -0.28 -4.65 21.19
N VAL A 360 0.10 -3.41 20.93
CA VAL A 360 1.44 -3.05 20.41
C VAL A 360 2.31 -2.28 21.39
N ALA A 361 1.72 -1.57 22.35
CA ALA A 361 2.44 -0.70 23.28
C ALA A 361 1.96 -0.85 24.74
N GLY A 362 1.13 -1.84 25.06
CA GLY A 362 0.50 -1.98 26.38
C GLY A 362 1.47 -2.04 27.57
N GLU A 363 2.70 -2.52 27.36
CA GLU A 363 3.76 -2.56 28.38
C GLU A 363 4.19 -1.18 28.88
N TRP A 364 4.00 -0.13 28.05
CA TRP A 364 4.34 1.26 28.36
C TRP A 364 3.23 1.99 29.13
N LYS A 365 2.05 1.38 29.29
CA LYS A 365 0.92 2.02 29.96
C LYS A 365 1.25 2.30 31.43
N GLY A 366 1.15 3.57 31.84
CA GLY A 366 1.40 4.01 33.21
C GLY A 366 2.87 4.00 33.65
N GLN A 367 3.80 3.70 32.74
CA GLN A 367 5.24 3.82 32.99
C GLN A 367 5.65 5.30 33.09
N PRO A 368 6.76 5.63 33.79
CA PRO A 368 7.33 6.97 33.73
C PRO A 368 7.77 7.32 32.30
N ALA A 369 7.71 8.60 31.95
CA ALA A 369 8.09 9.07 30.62
C ALA A 369 9.58 8.74 30.32
N PRO A 370 9.88 7.98 29.25
CA PRO A 370 11.25 7.55 28.92
C PRO A 370 12.10 8.71 28.41
N ALA A 371 13.38 8.47 28.11
CA ALA A 371 14.22 9.43 27.40
C ALA A 371 13.76 9.60 25.94
N SER A 372 14.01 10.77 25.35
CA SER A 372 13.59 11.15 23.98
C SER A 372 14.73 11.86 23.23
N SER A 373 15.95 11.34 23.36
CA SER A 373 17.11 11.86 22.61
C SER A 373 17.22 11.24 21.21
N GLY A 374 18.12 11.73 20.38
CA GLY A 374 18.37 11.17 19.03
C GLY A 374 18.98 9.78 18.96
N PHE A 375 18.98 9.03 20.07
CA PHE A 375 19.32 7.62 20.07
C PHE A 375 18.08 6.83 19.63
N VAL A 376 18.25 5.94 18.65
CA VAL A 376 17.14 5.20 18.00
C VAL A 376 16.19 4.52 18.97
N GLN A 377 16.69 3.94 20.07
CA GLN A 377 15.86 3.27 21.07
C GLN A 377 15.03 4.27 21.88
N HIS A 378 15.59 5.43 22.22
CA HIS A 378 14.88 6.46 22.99
C HIS A 378 13.68 7.01 22.19
N ALA A 379 13.89 7.35 20.92
CA ALA A 379 12.80 7.82 20.05
C ALA A 379 11.71 6.76 19.85
N TYR A 380 12.09 5.50 19.67
CA TYR A 380 11.16 4.37 19.55
C TYR A 380 10.33 4.15 20.83
N ASP A 381 10.99 4.06 21.99
CA ASP A 381 10.36 3.85 23.29
C ASP A 381 9.42 5.00 23.66
N ALA A 382 9.85 6.24 23.41
CA ALA A 382 9.05 7.44 23.63
C ALA A 382 7.79 7.45 22.79
N ALA A 383 7.87 7.10 21.50
CA ALA A 383 6.71 7.03 20.62
C ALA A 383 5.69 5.96 21.08
N LEU A 384 6.16 4.77 21.50
CA LEU A 384 5.28 3.73 22.06
C LEU A 384 4.65 4.17 23.39
N TRP A 385 5.42 4.85 24.24
CA TRP A 385 4.91 5.40 25.47
C TRP A 385 3.79 6.43 25.22
N CYS A 386 3.97 7.33 24.25
CA CYS A 386 2.93 8.29 23.85
C CYS A 386 1.68 7.59 23.36
N LEU A 387 1.81 6.59 22.47
CA LEU A 387 0.69 5.82 21.94
C LEU A 387 -0.08 5.08 23.05
N ALA A 388 0.64 4.49 24.01
CA ALA A 388 0.04 3.75 25.12
C ALA A 388 -0.71 4.68 26.09
N ASN A 389 -0.21 5.89 26.33
CA ASN A 389 -0.69 6.77 27.38
C ASN A 389 -1.69 7.83 26.92
N THR A 390 -2.05 7.86 25.64
CA THR A 390 -3.02 8.80 25.05
C THR A 390 -4.16 8.08 24.34
N SER A 391 -5.18 8.82 23.91
CA SER A 391 -6.39 8.26 23.28
C SER A 391 -6.87 9.02 22.04
N SER A 392 -6.05 9.94 21.53
CA SER A 392 -6.32 10.68 20.30
C SER A 392 -5.01 10.97 19.58
N TYR A 393 -5.08 11.24 18.27
CA TYR A 393 -3.93 11.67 17.50
C TYR A 393 -3.30 12.93 18.09
N ARG A 394 -4.13 13.94 18.39
CA ARG A 394 -3.71 15.23 18.97
C ARG A 394 -2.90 15.03 20.25
N ASP A 395 -3.45 14.28 21.20
CA ASP A 395 -2.81 14.08 22.50
C ASP A 395 -1.52 13.27 22.36
N CYS A 396 -1.49 12.27 21.47
CA CYS A 396 -0.30 11.43 21.22
C CYS A 396 0.87 12.27 20.73
N VAL A 397 0.63 13.10 19.71
CA VAL A 397 1.68 13.93 19.10
C VAL A 397 2.11 15.07 20.03
N LEU A 398 1.19 15.75 20.70
CA LEU A 398 1.57 16.77 21.69
C LEU A 398 2.35 16.17 22.86
N ALA A 399 1.97 14.97 23.34
CA ALA A 399 2.73 14.29 24.37
C ALA A 399 4.17 14.02 23.90
N ALA A 400 4.35 13.56 22.66
CA ALA A 400 5.65 13.29 22.07
C ALA A 400 6.53 14.55 21.99
N VAL A 401 6.01 15.66 21.45
CA VAL A 401 6.76 16.93 21.36
C VAL A 401 7.14 17.42 22.76
N ASN A 402 6.23 17.36 23.74
CA ASN A 402 6.49 17.85 25.09
C ASN A 402 7.44 16.95 25.92
N LEU A 403 7.91 15.82 25.40
CA LEU A 403 9.00 15.06 26.02
C LEU A 403 10.35 15.78 25.92
N GLY A 404 10.50 16.75 25.00
CA GLY A 404 11.72 17.53 24.78
C GLY A 404 12.85 16.72 24.14
N SER A 405 14.04 17.33 24.09
CA SER A 405 15.23 16.82 23.42
C SER A 405 15.04 16.69 21.90
N ASP A 406 14.86 15.50 21.36
CA ASP A 406 14.71 15.26 19.93
C ASP A 406 13.20 15.19 19.59
N THR A 407 12.61 16.38 19.47
CA THR A 407 11.15 16.56 19.54
C THR A 407 10.46 16.28 18.22
N ASP A 408 11.05 16.69 17.11
CA ASP A 408 10.58 16.43 15.75
C ASP A 408 10.61 14.95 15.45
N THR A 409 11.72 14.23 15.63
CA THR A 409 11.73 12.80 15.31
C THR A 409 10.86 11.96 16.23
N THR A 410 10.86 12.24 17.55
CA THR A 410 9.97 11.53 18.48
C THR A 410 8.50 11.74 18.10
N ALA A 411 8.12 12.97 17.74
CA ALA A 411 6.76 13.29 17.31
C ALA A 411 6.41 12.73 15.93
N ALA A 412 7.36 12.68 14.99
CA ALA A 412 7.19 12.08 13.68
C ALA A 412 6.88 10.57 13.80
N ILE A 413 7.63 9.84 14.62
CA ILE A 413 7.42 8.40 14.87
C ILE A 413 6.08 8.18 15.60
N ALA A 414 5.79 8.97 16.63
CA ALA A 414 4.50 8.90 17.35
C ALA A 414 3.32 9.25 16.44
N GLY A 415 3.49 10.24 15.56
CA GLY A 415 2.52 10.68 14.56
C GLY A 415 2.25 9.61 13.51
N ALA A 416 3.27 8.88 13.05
CA ALA A 416 3.10 7.73 12.17
C ALA A 416 2.23 6.63 12.82
N LEU A 417 2.52 6.28 14.08
CA LEU A 417 1.76 5.27 14.84
C LEU A 417 0.31 5.71 15.10
N ALA A 418 0.13 6.95 15.56
CA ALA A 418 -1.17 7.52 15.81
C ALA A 418 -1.97 7.68 14.51
N GLY A 419 -1.31 8.05 13.42
CA GLY A 419 -1.91 8.20 12.09
C GLY A 419 -2.53 6.90 11.59
N VAL A 420 -1.83 5.76 11.68
CA VAL A 420 -2.43 4.46 11.30
C VAL A 420 -3.54 4.01 12.25
N LEU A 421 -3.42 4.30 13.56
CA LEU A 421 -4.37 3.85 14.56
C LEU A 421 -5.69 4.63 14.50
N TYR A 422 -5.62 5.95 14.38
CA TYR A 422 -6.79 6.84 14.43
C TYR A 422 -7.30 7.27 13.05
N GLY A 423 -6.46 7.16 12.01
CA GLY A 423 -6.79 7.55 10.64
C GLY A 423 -6.59 9.04 10.34
N TYR A 424 -6.54 9.38 9.06
CA TYR A 424 -6.30 10.74 8.56
C TYR A 424 -7.30 11.76 9.10
N ASP A 425 -8.60 11.42 9.17
CA ASP A 425 -9.65 12.35 9.60
C ASP A 425 -9.60 12.67 11.11
N ALA A 426 -8.83 11.91 11.90
CA ALA A 426 -8.60 12.19 13.32
C ALA A 426 -7.49 13.22 13.56
N ILE A 427 -6.72 13.56 12.53
CA ILE A 427 -5.70 14.59 12.58
C ILE A 427 -6.41 15.97 12.62
N PRO A 428 -6.04 16.88 13.55
CA PRO A 428 -6.64 18.20 13.62
C PRO A 428 -6.55 18.96 12.28
N ALA A 429 -7.71 19.40 11.77
CA ALA A 429 -7.82 20.04 10.47
C ALA A 429 -7.00 21.34 10.39
N GLU A 430 -6.85 22.06 11.51
CA GLU A 430 -6.01 23.24 11.62
C GLU A 430 -4.52 22.92 11.37
N TRP A 431 -4.04 21.77 11.81
CA TRP A 431 -2.65 21.33 11.59
C TRP A 431 -2.43 20.87 10.16
N VAL A 432 -3.39 20.14 9.58
CA VAL A 432 -3.35 19.79 8.15
C VAL A 432 -3.37 21.06 7.29
N SER A 433 -4.16 22.06 7.65
CA SER A 433 -4.23 23.34 6.93
C SER A 433 -2.90 24.09 6.99
N ALA A 434 -2.27 24.15 8.17
CA ALA A 434 -1.00 24.84 8.39
C ALA A 434 0.22 24.09 7.80
N LEU A 435 0.16 22.77 7.66
CA LEU A 435 1.23 21.96 7.06
C LEU A 435 1.59 22.46 5.65
N ARG A 436 2.87 22.73 5.42
CA ARG A 436 3.40 23.23 4.15
C ARG A 436 3.66 22.08 3.18
N ALA A 437 3.78 22.41 1.88
CA ALA A 437 4.14 21.48 0.81
C ALA A 437 3.27 20.20 0.70
N LYS A 438 1.96 20.30 0.98
CA LYS A 438 1.02 19.18 0.82
C LYS A 438 1.03 18.57 -0.59
N ASP A 439 1.10 19.40 -1.63
CA ASP A 439 1.16 18.90 -3.02
C ASP A 439 2.39 18.02 -3.27
N LEU A 440 3.53 18.35 -2.64
CA LEU A 440 4.74 17.52 -2.69
C LEU A 440 4.49 16.19 -1.97
N ILE A 441 3.91 16.20 -0.77
CA ILE A 441 3.55 14.97 -0.04
C ILE A 441 2.68 14.07 -0.92
N GLU A 442 1.58 14.59 -1.46
CA GLU A 442 0.66 13.83 -2.31
C GLU A 442 1.35 13.27 -3.56
N SER A 443 2.30 14.01 -4.14
CA SER A 443 3.04 13.57 -5.33
C SER A 443 4.00 12.39 -5.09
N CYS A 444 4.32 12.09 -3.83
CA CYS A 444 5.21 11.00 -3.43
C CYS A 444 4.47 9.72 -3.01
N LEU A 445 3.18 9.80 -2.62
CA LEU A 445 2.41 8.63 -2.13
C LEU A 445 2.12 7.61 -3.24
N PHE A 446 1.99 6.33 -2.87
CA PHE A 446 1.81 5.19 -3.80
C PHE A 446 0.69 4.23 -3.41
#